data_AF-A0A2N8RZ25-F1
#
_entry.id   AF-A0A2N8RZ25-F1
#
_cell.length_a   1.000
_cell.length_b   1.000
_cell.length_c   1.000
_cell.angle_alpha   90.00
_cell.angle_beta   90.00
_cell.angle_gamma   90.00
#
_symmetry.space_group_name_H-M   'P 1'
#
loop_
_entity.id
_entity.type
_entity.pdbx_description
1 polymer ?
#
loop_
_entity_poly.entity_id
_entity_poly.type
_entity_poly.pdbx_seq_one_letter_code
_entity_poly.pdbx_strand_id
1 'polypeptide(L)'
;MVIAIAVPFHQNRMMRREASIRNHEQAIQLFDSLGAMANFAGHLLSMVQDELNDDDGVFGTLSFAREDHMFSSMQVELDRYPIHQLPDHDSVATALELKSTYTRACVTLRASIDAFQRNDFAAYGNETERFRYEFALYCEVVERLSTQASNYRARIEAV
;
A
#
# COMPACT_ATOMS: atom_id res chain seq x y z
N MET A 1 23.93 31.00 -43.63
CA MET A 1 22.62 30.49 -44.06
C MET A 1 21.97 29.87 -42.84
N VAL A 2 21.01 30.56 -42.21
CA VAL A 2 20.34 30.09 -40.99
C VAL A 2 18.99 29.53 -41.40
N ILE A 3 18.80 28.22 -41.29
CA ILE A 3 17.51 27.59 -41.51
C ILE A 3 16.73 27.74 -40.21
N ALA A 4 15.77 28.67 -40.18
CA ALA A 4 14.78 28.72 -39.11
C ALA A 4 13.83 27.53 -39.28
N ILE A 5 13.97 26.50 -38.45
CA ILE A 5 12.98 25.42 -38.36
C ILE A 5 11.77 25.99 -37.63
N ALA A 6 10.79 26.47 -38.40
CA ALA A 6 9.48 26.82 -37.88
C ALA A 6 8.73 25.52 -37.54
N VAL A 7 8.97 24.96 -36.34
CA VAL A 7 8.07 23.94 -35.81
C VAL A 7 6.73 24.61 -35.56
N PRO A 8 5.62 24.17 -36.19
CA PRO A 8 4.35 24.86 -36.08
C PRO A 8 3.91 24.89 -34.62
N PHE A 9 3.76 26.10 -34.06
CA PHE A 9 3.37 26.35 -32.66
C PHE A 9 2.14 25.54 -32.22
N HIS A 10 1.24 25.20 -33.15
CA HIS A 10 0.04 24.40 -32.90
C HIS A 10 0.33 22.90 -32.69
N GLN A 11 1.27 22.32 -33.44
CA GLN A 11 1.68 20.91 -33.27
C GLN A 11 2.36 20.71 -31.91
N ASN A 12 3.22 21.65 -31.50
CA ASN A 12 3.83 21.62 -30.17
C ASN A 12 2.80 21.75 -29.03
N ARG A 13 1.73 22.53 -29.23
CA ARG A 13 0.68 22.71 -28.21
C ARG A 13 -0.20 21.47 -28.06
N MET A 14 -0.49 20.79 -29.16
CA MET A 14 -1.26 19.53 -29.20
C MET A 14 -0.47 18.38 -28.55
N MET A 15 0.80 18.19 -28.94
CA MET A 15 1.67 17.15 -28.35
C MET A 15 1.89 17.34 -26.85
N ARG A 16 1.99 18.59 -26.36
CA ARG A 16 2.12 18.88 -24.92
C ARG A 16 0.86 18.52 -24.14
N ARG A 17 -0.33 18.72 -24.73
CA ARG A 17 -1.60 18.33 -24.09
C ARG A 17 -1.74 16.81 -24.03
N GLU A 18 -1.43 16.11 -25.12
CA GLU A 18 -1.47 14.64 -25.16
C GLU A 18 -0.48 14.02 -24.17
N ALA A 19 0.73 14.57 -24.05
CA ALA A 19 1.70 14.14 -23.05
C ALA A 19 1.22 14.39 -21.61
N SER A 20 0.55 15.52 -21.35
CA SER A 20 -0.03 15.83 -20.04
C SER A 20 -1.15 14.86 -19.67
N ILE A 21 -2.06 14.59 -20.61
CA ILE A 21 -3.18 13.64 -20.41
C ILE A 21 -2.63 12.25 -20.08
N ARG A 22 -1.66 11.77 -20.87
CA ARG A 22 -1.03 10.46 -20.64
C ARG A 22 -0.36 10.36 -19.27
N ASN A 23 0.31 11.42 -18.81
CA ASN A 23 0.92 11.44 -17.49
C ASN A 23 -0.13 11.36 -16.38
N HIS A 24 -1.26 12.05 -16.53
CA HIS A 24 -2.37 11.98 -15.57
C HIS A 24 -3.04 10.60 -15.56
N GLU A 25 -3.26 10.00 -16.72
CA GLU A 25 -3.78 8.62 -16.84
C GLU A 25 -2.84 7.61 -16.16
N GLN A 26 -1.54 7.72 -16.38
CA GLN A 26 -0.55 6.87 -15.72
C GLN A 26 -0.57 7.04 -14.19
N ALA A 27 -0.63 8.28 -13.70
CA ALA A 27 -0.71 8.55 -12.26
C ALA A 27 -1.98 7.97 -11.62
N ILE A 28 -3.12 8.05 -12.31
CA ILE A 28 -4.38 7.42 -11.85
C ILE A 28 -4.22 5.90 -11.77
N GLN A 29 -3.68 5.26 -12.81
CA GLN A 29 -3.42 3.81 -12.82
C GLN A 29 -2.48 3.38 -11.70
N LEU A 30 -1.47 4.22 -11.39
CA LEU A 30 -0.58 4.01 -10.25
C LEU A 30 -1.34 4.07 -8.92
N PHE A 31 -2.19 5.07 -8.70
CA PHE A 31 -3.02 5.12 -7.50
C PHE A 31 -3.97 3.92 -7.39
N ASP A 32 -4.61 3.51 -8.49
CA ASP A 32 -5.53 2.38 -8.50
C ASP A 32 -4.84 1.06 -8.19
N SER A 33 -3.68 0.82 -8.80
CA SER A 33 -2.89 -0.38 -8.54
C SER A 33 -2.39 -0.42 -7.09
N LEU A 34 -1.83 0.69 -6.57
CA LEU A 34 -1.38 0.74 -5.17
C LEU A 34 -2.56 0.58 -4.20
N GLY A 35 -3.70 1.22 -4.48
CA GLY A 35 -4.91 1.09 -3.67
C GLY A 35 -5.44 -0.34 -3.63
N ALA A 36 -5.47 -1.03 -4.77
CA ALA A 36 -5.88 -2.43 -4.84
C ALA A 36 -4.93 -3.35 -4.04
N MET A 37 -3.62 -3.16 -4.20
CA MET A 37 -2.60 -3.87 -3.44
C MET A 37 -2.73 -3.61 -1.94
N ALA A 38 -2.94 -2.35 -1.56
CA ALA A 38 -3.11 -1.93 -0.19
C ALA A 38 -4.36 -2.53 0.47
N ASN A 39 -5.48 -2.53 -0.24
CA ASN A 39 -6.72 -3.12 0.24
C ASN A 39 -6.59 -4.64 0.40
N PHE A 40 -5.95 -5.32 -0.56
CA PHE A 40 -5.72 -6.76 -0.45
C PHE A 40 -4.80 -7.10 0.73
N ALA A 41 -3.70 -6.38 0.89
CA ALA A 41 -2.80 -6.50 2.05
C ALA A 41 -3.54 -6.24 3.38
N GLY A 42 -4.40 -5.22 3.43
CA GLY A 42 -5.24 -4.93 4.60
C GLY A 42 -6.25 -6.04 4.89
N HIS A 43 -6.85 -6.63 3.85
CA HIS A 43 -7.74 -7.77 3.99
C HIS A 43 -7.04 -8.99 4.59
N LEU A 44 -5.81 -9.31 4.13
CA LEU A 44 -5.01 -10.39 4.72
C LEU A 44 -4.77 -10.17 6.22
N LEU A 45 -4.37 -8.95 6.62
CA LEU A 45 -4.16 -8.62 8.03
C LEU A 45 -5.48 -8.64 8.83
N SER A 46 -6.58 -8.18 8.24
CA SER A 46 -7.91 -8.18 8.86
C SER A 46 -8.40 -9.59 9.17
N MET A 47 -8.22 -10.54 8.25
CA MET A 47 -8.63 -11.94 8.48
C MET A 47 -7.95 -12.50 9.73
N VAL A 48 -6.66 -12.25 9.89
CA VAL A 48 -5.91 -12.69 11.08
C VAL A 48 -6.37 -11.94 12.33
N GLN A 49 -6.61 -10.64 12.22
CA GLN A 49 -7.12 -9.82 13.33
C GLN A 49 -8.48 -10.32 13.84
N ASP A 50 -9.38 -10.71 12.93
CA ASP A 50 -10.69 -11.25 13.27
C ASP A 50 -10.56 -12.62 13.96
N GLU A 51 -9.68 -13.48 13.47
CA GLU A 51 -9.38 -14.78 14.11
C GLU A 51 -8.73 -14.63 15.50
N LEU A 52 -7.87 -13.63 15.69
CA LEU A 52 -7.26 -13.33 17.00
C LEU A 52 -8.24 -12.75 18.02
N ASN A 53 -9.42 -12.29 17.57
CA ASN A 53 -10.49 -11.79 18.43
C ASN A 53 -11.54 -12.85 18.75
N ASP A 54 -11.54 -14.00 18.06
CA ASP A 54 -12.44 -15.09 18.36
C ASP A 54 -12.01 -15.76 19.68
N ASP A 55 -12.95 -15.97 20.61
CA ASP A 55 -12.68 -16.47 21.97
C ASP A 55 -12.05 -17.89 21.97
N ASP A 56 -12.14 -18.60 20.84
CA ASP A 56 -11.49 -19.87 20.54
C ASP A 56 -10.07 -19.71 19.94
N GLY A 57 -9.40 -18.57 20.16
CA GLY A 57 -8.18 -17.99 19.53
C GLY A 57 -6.91 -18.86 19.37
N VAL A 58 -7.02 -20.18 19.50
CA VAL A 58 -6.06 -21.19 19.02
C VAL A 58 -6.11 -21.32 17.48
N PHE A 59 -7.23 -21.02 16.82
CA PHE A 59 -7.37 -21.20 15.38
C PHE A 59 -6.59 -20.18 14.52
N GLY A 60 -6.51 -18.90 14.93
CA GLY A 60 -5.86 -17.86 14.12
C GLY A 60 -4.36 -18.04 13.94
N THR A 61 -3.67 -18.56 14.97
CA THR A 61 -2.24 -18.87 14.91
C THR A 61 -1.93 -19.98 13.88
N LEU A 62 -2.87 -20.92 13.68
CA LEU A 62 -2.72 -22.03 12.74
C LEU A 62 -3.02 -21.61 11.29
N SER A 63 -3.94 -20.66 11.07
CA SER A 63 -4.24 -20.12 9.74
C SER A 63 -3.04 -19.36 9.16
N PHE A 64 -2.47 -18.39 9.90
CA PHE A 64 -1.30 -17.64 9.41
C PHE A 64 -0.09 -18.55 9.15
N ALA A 65 0.19 -19.52 10.03
CA ALA A 65 1.30 -20.45 9.84
C ALA A 65 1.19 -21.23 8.50
N ARG A 66 -0.02 -21.39 7.96
CA ARG A 66 -0.28 -22.00 6.64
C ARG A 66 -0.20 -20.98 5.50
N GLU A 67 -0.54 -19.73 5.77
CA GLU A 67 -0.64 -18.65 4.78
C GLU A 67 0.55 -17.67 4.75
N ASP A 68 1.63 -17.90 5.51
CA ASP A 68 2.83 -17.04 5.58
C ASP A 68 3.42 -16.68 4.19
N HIS A 69 3.27 -17.59 3.22
CA HIS A 69 3.67 -17.37 1.83
C HIS A 69 2.85 -16.28 1.12
N MET A 70 1.58 -16.09 1.46
CA MET A 70 0.71 -15.04 0.90
C MET A 70 1.13 -13.66 1.39
N PHE A 71 1.43 -13.51 2.67
CA PHE A 71 1.96 -12.27 3.25
C PHE A 71 3.32 -11.90 2.65
N SER A 72 4.21 -12.90 2.54
CA SER A 72 5.52 -12.71 1.92
C SER A 72 5.43 -12.35 0.44
N SER A 73 4.48 -12.94 -0.30
CA SER A 73 4.23 -12.58 -1.71
C SER A 73 3.71 -11.16 -1.84
N MET A 74 2.77 -10.77 -0.97
CA MET A 74 2.23 -9.40 -0.97
C MET A 74 3.30 -8.36 -0.62
N GLN A 75 4.20 -8.67 0.33
CA GLN A 75 5.36 -7.83 0.64
C GLN A 75 6.24 -7.60 -0.59
N VAL A 76 6.54 -8.66 -1.35
CA VAL A 76 7.35 -8.57 -2.57
C VAL A 76 6.68 -7.68 -3.62
N GLU A 77 5.36 -7.81 -3.80
CA GLU A 77 4.61 -6.96 -4.72
C GLU A 77 4.63 -5.50 -4.28
N LEU A 78 4.37 -5.23 -2.99
CA LEU A 78 4.50 -3.88 -2.43
C LEU A 78 5.90 -3.31 -2.64
N ASP A 79 6.96 -4.08 -2.40
CA ASP A 79 8.34 -3.63 -2.57
C ASP A 79 8.66 -3.27 -4.02
N ARG A 80 8.17 -4.04 -4.98
CA ARG A 80 8.34 -3.81 -6.43
C ARG A 80 7.55 -2.62 -6.95
N TYR A 81 6.56 -2.14 -6.22
CA TYR A 81 5.72 -1.02 -6.66
C TYR A 81 6.57 0.24 -6.96
N PRO A 82 6.44 0.86 -8.14
CA PRO A 82 7.28 1.95 -8.61
C PRO A 82 6.90 3.31 -7.97
N ILE A 83 7.15 3.45 -6.67
CA ILE A 83 6.79 4.65 -5.88
C ILE A 83 7.30 5.96 -6.49
N HIS A 84 8.45 5.95 -7.16
CA HIS A 84 9.06 7.15 -7.76
C HIS A 84 8.27 7.71 -8.95
N GLN A 85 7.27 6.97 -9.45
CA GLN A 85 6.39 7.41 -10.53
C GLN A 85 5.10 8.06 -10.02
N LEU A 86 4.87 8.10 -8.71
CA LEU A 86 3.74 8.81 -8.12
C LEU A 86 3.85 10.32 -8.37
N PRO A 87 2.71 11.04 -8.50
CA PRO A 87 2.70 12.39 -9.04
C PRO A 87 3.27 13.46 -8.11
N ASP A 88 3.29 13.21 -6.79
CA ASP A 88 3.78 14.17 -5.80
C ASP A 88 4.52 13.50 -4.64
N HIS A 89 5.35 14.29 -3.94
CA HIS A 89 6.18 13.83 -2.84
C HIS A 89 5.37 13.23 -1.68
N ASP A 90 4.19 13.79 -1.40
CA ASP A 90 3.33 13.32 -0.32
C ASP A 90 2.76 11.93 -0.63
N SER A 91 2.44 11.65 -1.89
CA SER A 91 2.02 10.33 -2.35
C SER A 91 3.16 9.31 -2.25
N VAL A 92 4.39 9.71 -2.59
CA VAL A 92 5.59 8.88 -2.40
C VAL A 92 5.80 8.53 -0.92
N ALA A 93 5.68 9.54 -0.04
CA ALA A 93 5.84 9.37 1.40
C ALA A 93 4.76 8.42 1.97
N THR A 94 3.49 8.62 1.60
CA THR A 94 2.38 7.72 2.00
C THR A 94 2.64 6.29 1.52
N ALA A 95 3.09 6.10 0.27
CA ALA A 95 3.37 4.78 -0.26
C ALA A 95 4.53 4.09 0.48
N LEU A 96 5.59 4.83 0.83
CA LEU A 96 6.68 4.30 1.66
C LEU A 96 6.20 3.92 3.06
N GLU A 97 5.37 4.76 3.67
CA GLU A 97 4.80 4.49 4.97
C GLU A 97 3.94 3.22 4.95
N LEU A 98 3.13 3.04 3.90
CA LEU A 98 2.30 1.86 3.68
C LEU A 98 3.12 0.57 3.60
N LYS A 99 4.22 0.59 2.84
CA LYS A 99 5.17 -0.54 2.80
C LYS A 99 5.73 -0.82 4.20
N SER A 100 6.13 0.24 4.91
CA SER A 100 6.76 0.11 6.22
C SER A 100 5.82 -0.43 7.29
N THR A 101 4.58 0.04 7.36
CA THR A 101 3.57 -0.38 8.32
C THR A 101 3.14 -1.82 8.06
N TYR A 102 2.93 -2.19 6.79
CA TYR A 102 2.67 -3.58 6.41
C TYR A 102 3.78 -4.53 6.87
N THR A 103 5.04 -4.16 6.59
CA THR A 103 6.20 -4.95 6.99
C THR A 103 6.25 -5.15 8.51
N ARG A 104 6.04 -4.07 9.28
CA ARG A 104 6.05 -4.14 10.75
C ARG A 104 4.90 -4.98 11.28
N ALA A 105 3.70 -4.84 10.73
CA ALA A 105 2.56 -5.68 11.10
C ALA A 105 2.86 -7.18 10.88
N CYS A 106 3.40 -7.55 9.73
CA CYS A 106 3.80 -8.93 9.44
C CYS A 106 4.90 -9.44 10.40
N VAL A 107 5.89 -8.60 10.75
CA VAL A 107 6.95 -8.96 11.70
C VAL A 107 6.38 -9.22 13.09
N THR A 108 5.52 -8.33 13.60
CA THR A 108 4.88 -8.49 14.92
C THR A 108 3.97 -9.72 14.96
N LEU A 109 3.27 -10.00 13.86
CA LEU A 109 2.42 -11.18 13.73
C LEU A 109 3.23 -12.48 13.73
N ARG A 110 4.37 -12.51 13.02
CA ARG A 110 5.26 -13.67 13.09
C ARG A 110 5.83 -13.86 14.50
N ALA A 111 6.20 -12.77 15.16
CA ALA A 111 6.69 -12.81 16.53
C ALA A 111 5.64 -13.33 17.53
N SER A 112 4.35 -12.97 17.36
CA SER A 112 3.29 -13.50 18.20
C SER A 112 3.12 -15.02 18.00
N ILE A 113 3.18 -15.49 16.76
CA ILE A 113 3.08 -16.92 16.43
C ILE A 113 4.26 -17.71 16.99
N ASP A 114 5.48 -17.19 16.85
CA ASP A 114 6.68 -17.81 17.43
C ASP A 114 6.62 -17.85 18.96
N ALA A 115 6.02 -16.84 19.61
CA ALA A 115 5.80 -16.83 21.05
C ALA A 115 4.76 -17.89 21.46
N PHE A 116 3.65 -18.00 20.71
CA PHE A 116 2.62 -19.02 20.93
C PHE A 116 3.17 -20.44 20.81
N GLN A 117 3.93 -20.73 19.75
CA GLN A 117 4.56 -22.05 19.52
C GLN A 117 5.53 -22.44 20.64
N ARG A 118 6.16 -21.46 21.29
CA ARG A 118 7.04 -21.66 22.44
C ARG A 118 6.30 -21.72 23.79
N ASN A 119 4.96 -21.62 23.78
CA ASN A 119 4.11 -21.50 24.97
C ASN A 119 4.44 -20.29 25.87
N ASP A 120 4.98 -19.21 25.28
CA ASP A 120 5.23 -17.95 25.97
C ASP A 120 4.01 -17.02 25.79
N PHE A 121 2.99 -17.23 26.63
CA PHE A 121 1.73 -16.49 26.53
C PHE A 121 1.85 -15.00 26.87
N ALA A 122 2.85 -14.62 27.68
CA ALA A 122 3.13 -13.22 27.98
C ALA A 122 3.69 -12.50 26.75
N ALA A 123 4.66 -13.10 26.06
CA ALA A 123 5.17 -12.56 24.80
C ALA A 123 4.10 -12.59 23.70
N TYR A 124 3.29 -13.65 23.63
CA TYR A 124 2.17 -13.73 22.67
C TYR A 124 1.20 -12.57 22.82
N GLY A 125 0.76 -12.25 24.05
CA GLY A 125 -0.14 -11.12 24.30
C GLY A 125 0.48 -9.78 23.87
N ASN A 126 1.73 -9.53 24.26
CA ASN A 126 2.43 -8.29 23.92
C ASN A 126 2.60 -8.10 22.41
N GLU A 127 3.02 -9.14 21.68
CA GLU A 127 3.22 -9.04 20.23
C GLU A 127 1.89 -8.97 19.48
N THR A 128 0.82 -9.60 20.00
CA THR A 128 -0.53 -9.46 19.46
C THR A 128 -1.06 -8.03 19.60
N GLU A 129 -0.85 -7.38 20.74
CA GLU A 129 -1.21 -5.95 20.90
C GLU A 129 -0.41 -5.05 19.95
N ARG A 130 0.87 -5.33 19.75
CA ARG A 130 1.70 -4.59 18.78
C ARG A 130 1.22 -4.79 17.35
N PHE A 131 0.85 -6.01 16.97
CA PHE A 131 0.25 -6.29 15.67
C PHE A 131 -1.03 -5.47 15.47
N ARG A 132 -1.92 -5.44 16.46
CA ARG A 132 -3.17 -4.65 16.42
C ARG A 132 -2.88 -3.17 16.18
N TYR A 133 -1.86 -2.64 16.86
CA TYR A 133 -1.43 -1.26 16.69
C TYR A 133 -0.88 -0.98 15.28
N GLU A 134 0.03 -1.82 14.77
CA GLU A 134 0.59 -1.63 13.42
C GLU A 134 -0.46 -1.84 12.32
N PHE A 135 -1.43 -2.73 12.53
CA PHE A 135 -2.56 -2.90 11.62
C PHE A 135 -3.48 -1.67 11.61
N ALA A 136 -3.77 -1.07 12.77
CA ALA A 136 -4.53 0.17 12.83
C ALA A 136 -3.82 1.31 12.08
N LEU A 137 -2.50 1.48 12.30
CA LEU A 137 -1.69 2.44 11.55
C LEU A 137 -1.73 2.15 10.05
N TYR A 138 -1.63 0.88 9.65
CA TYR A 138 -1.74 0.49 8.26
C TYR A 138 -3.06 0.96 7.64
N CYS A 139 -4.20 0.72 8.30
CA CYS A 139 -5.52 1.16 7.85
C CYS A 139 -5.61 2.69 7.69
N GLU A 140 -5.05 3.46 8.63
CA GLU A 140 -5.00 4.93 8.54
C GLU A 140 -4.21 5.40 7.31
N VAL A 141 -3.09 4.74 7.00
CA VAL A 141 -2.29 5.07 5.81
C VAL A 141 -3.05 4.74 4.52
N VAL A 142 -3.78 3.62 4.48
CA VAL A 142 -4.63 3.24 3.33
C VAL A 142 -5.73 4.28 3.10
N GLU A 143 -6.40 4.75 4.16
CA GLU A 143 -7.43 5.79 4.07
C GLU A 143 -6.86 7.11 3.55
N ARG A 144 -5.68 7.49 4.05
CA ARG A 144 -4.97 8.69 3.57
C ARG A 144 -4.60 8.59 2.09
N LEU A 145 -4.11 7.43 1.64
CA LEU A 145 -3.82 7.18 0.22
C LEU A 145 -5.09 7.30 -0.64
N SER A 146 -6.21 6.74 -0.18
CA SER A 146 -7.50 6.82 -0.88
C SER A 146 -7.97 8.27 -1.03
N THR A 147 -7.79 9.08 0.02
CA THR A 147 -8.07 10.52 0.00
C THR A 147 -7.15 11.26 -0.97
N GLN A 148 -5.85 10.96 -0.98
CA GLN A 148 -4.88 11.53 -1.93
C GLN A 148 -5.26 11.21 -3.38
N ALA A 149 -5.64 9.96 -3.67
CA ALA A 149 -6.06 9.53 -5.00
C ALA A 149 -7.35 10.26 -5.45
N SER A 150 -8.33 10.39 -4.55
CA SER A 150 -9.58 11.11 -4.82
C SER A 150 -9.35 12.61 -5.08
N ASN A 151 -8.52 13.26 -4.26
CA ASN A 151 -8.12 14.65 -4.44
C ASN A 151 -7.34 14.87 -5.75
N TYR A 152 -6.52 13.89 -6.16
CA TYR A 152 -5.81 13.95 -7.43
C TYR A 152 -6.77 13.88 -8.62
N ARG A 153 -7.76 12.97 -8.60
CA ARG A 153 -8.80 12.88 -9.65
C ARG A 153 -9.62 14.15 -9.77
N ALA A 154 -10.11 14.67 -8.65
CA ALA A 154 -10.88 15.93 -8.63
C ALA A 154 -10.09 17.11 -9.20
N ARG A 155 -8.77 17.17 -8.95
CA ARG A 155 -7.88 18.19 -9.54
C ARG A 155 -7.77 18.06 -11.05
N ILE A 156 -7.71 16.85 -11.59
CA ILE A 156 -7.61 16.62 -13.05
C ILE A 156 -8.93 16.97 -13.75
N GLU A 157 -10.07 16.61 -13.16
CA GLU A 157 -11.40 16.91 -13.74
C GLU A 157 -11.71 18.40 -13.77
N ALA A 158 -11.08 19.19 -12.89
CA ALA A 158 -11.22 20.65 -12.85
C ALA A 158 -10.32 21.41 -13.85
N VAL A 159 -9.41 20.70 -14.54
CA VAL A 159 -8.41 21.26 -15.49
C VAL A 159 -8.87 21.09 -16.93
#